data_AF-A0AAQ0QCF0-F1
#
_entry.id   AF-A0AAQ0QCF0-F1
#
_cell.length_a   1.000
_cell.length_b   1.000
_cell.length_c   1.000
_cell.angle_alpha   90.00
_cell.angle_beta   90.00
_cell.angle_gamma   90.00
#
_symmetry.space_group_name_H-M   'P 1'
#
loop_
_entity.id
_entity.type
_entity.pdbx_description
1 polymer ?
#
loop_
_entity_poly.entity_id
_entity_poly.type
_entity_poly.pdbx_seq_one_letter_code
_entity_poly.pdbx_strand_id
1 'polypeptide(L)'
;MISQKTKMERMSTEYNRLKAIHPDSIILFDTEKGYELFGQDIEVGKKILNLDTNHFAPELMEDYLFMLVKSGKHIIINDEIDVYETKLNSKQEAHNPIDNTDMPRKKKEKTPQEELVKTTKSAVDETTPKEKKSESQSATQGEAAERKPREPQMVTVNGDKVTHGHAYQSKTNPEDWYFTAKINGEQLKPQKMDPADLVAYKEKELTVPQLMERYYPTKLMPRVPDVAYQVANVLPGPGGNLTIDKFNVYKETDETRADYGKYKFYAQVGDKKMSTTASREDLNAYFDRVATPGQLVERNFGDRLHLQSHYEQFRLPEGIDPKGIRVAKDKEDGKWKVSADLGDGRGRTSRQELSFDDGYSLFKTKTATREQIAAKYLTEEISTKLAAPLSMEKSASMKM
;
A
#
# COMPACT_ATOMS: atom_id res chain seq x y z
N MET A 1 26.89 -24.49 -30.42
CA MET A 1 26.89 -23.20 -31.14
C MET A 1 25.58 -22.39 -31.00
N ILE A 2 24.61 -22.80 -30.17
CA ILE A 2 23.31 -22.10 -30.01
C ILE A 2 23.34 -20.99 -28.92
N SER A 3 24.28 -21.02 -27.95
CA SER A 3 24.26 -20.07 -26.81
C SER A 3 24.70 -18.62 -27.15
N GLN A 4 25.70 -18.43 -28.02
CA GLN A 4 26.26 -17.09 -28.32
C GLN A 4 25.28 -16.17 -29.06
N LYS A 5 24.51 -16.72 -30.02
CA LYS A 5 23.54 -15.93 -30.80
C LYS A 5 22.38 -15.42 -29.92
N THR A 6 21.92 -16.24 -28.99
CA THR A 6 20.88 -15.89 -28.02
C THR A 6 21.38 -14.91 -26.95
N LYS A 7 22.65 -15.02 -26.52
CA LYS A 7 23.28 -14.04 -25.60
C LYS A 7 23.33 -12.65 -26.24
N MET A 8 23.79 -12.55 -27.49
CA MET A 8 23.93 -11.28 -28.21
C MET A 8 22.57 -10.60 -28.47
N GLU A 9 21.53 -11.35 -28.84
CA GLU A 9 20.17 -10.81 -29.02
C GLU A 9 19.59 -10.25 -27.71
N ARG A 10 19.87 -10.89 -26.57
CA ARG A 10 19.44 -10.43 -25.25
C ARG A 10 20.21 -9.20 -24.78
N MET A 11 21.53 -9.20 -24.91
CA MET A 11 22.36 -8.01 -24.64
C MET A 11 21.87 -6.81 -25.44
N SER A 12 21.53 -7.01 -26.72
CA SER A 12 20.97 -5.96 -27.56
C SER A 12 19.60 -5.46 -27.07
N THR A 13 18.72 -6.36 -26.65
CA THR A 13 17.39 -5.98 -26.14
C THR A 13 17.48 -5.18 -24.84
N GLU A 14 18.27 -5.65 -23.87
CA GLU A 14 18.46 -4.95 -22.60
C GLU A 14 19.28 -3.67 -22.75
N TYR A 15 20.28 -3.64 -23.64
CA TYR A 15 21.02 -2.42 -23.95
C TYR A 15 20.10 -1.32 -24.47
N ASN A 16 19.22 -1.64 -25.44
CA ASN A 16 18.28 -0.66 -25.98
C ASN A 16 17.26 -0.19 -24.93
N ARG A 17 16.80 -1.09 -24.05
CA ARG A 17 15.91 -0.74 -22.94
C ARG A 17 16.59 0.21 -21.95
N LEU A 18 17.81 -0.10 -21.51
CA LEU A 18 18.54 0.71 -20.55
C LEU A 18 18.94 2.06 -21.14
N LYS A 19 19.36 2.10 -22.41
CA LYS A 19 19.62 3.37 -23.14
C LYS A 19 18.37 4.22 -23.34
N ALA A 20 17.18 3.62 -23.48
CA ALA A 20 15.94 4.38 -23.58
C ALA A 20 15.58 5.11 -22.29
N ILE A 21 15.97 4.55 -21.13
CA ILE A 21 15.74 5.17 -19.81
C ILE A 21 16.90 6.11 -19.44
N HIS A 22 18.13 5.73 -19.80
CA HIS A 22 19.36 6.42 -19.44
C HIS A 22 20.28 6.58 -20.67
N PRO A 23 19.99 7.53 -21.58
CA PRO A 23 20.73 7.66 -22.83
C PRO A 23 22.23 7.98 -22.62
N ASP A 24 22.55 8.76 -21.59
CA ASP A 24 23.90 9.24 -21.31
C ASP A 24 24.73 8.34 -20.37
N SER A 25 24.18 7.20 -19.93
CA SER A 25 24.86 6.28 -19.00
C SER A 25 25.61 5.17 -19.72
N ILE A 26 26.79 4.78 -19.21
CA ILE A 26 27.57 3.64 -19.71
C ILE A 26 27.03 2.36 -19.08
N ILE A 27 26.65 1.39 -19.91
CA ILE A 27 26.11 0.11 -19.46
C ILE A 27 27.20 -0.96 -19.50
N LEU A 28 27.41 -1.61 -18.35
CA LEU A 28 28.29 -2.76 -18.18
C LEU A 28 27.44 -4.00 -17.95
N PHE A 29 27.65 -5.03 -18.76
CA PHE A 29 26.99 -6.32 -18.57
C PHE A 29 27.90 -7.23 -17.76
N ASP A 30 27.40 -7.72 -16.62
CA ASP A 30 28.09 -8.75 -15.87
C ASP A 30 27.98 -10.08 -16.62
N THR A 31 29.12 -10.77 -16.74
CA THR A 31 29.23 -12.06 -17.39
C THR A 31 30.13 -12.98 -16.55
N GLU A 32 30.04 -14.29 -16.74
CA GLU A 32 30.83 -15.26 -15.96
C GLU A 32 32.35 -15.04 -16.04
N LYS A 33 32.82 -14.28 -17.04
CA LYS A 33 34.23 -13.97 -17.28
C LYS A 33 34.63 -12.55 -16.86
N GLY A 34 33.70 -11.73 -16.35
CA GLY A 34 33.88 -10.31 -16.03
C GLY A 34 32.87 -9.40 -16.73
N TYR A 35 33.22 -8.14 -16.93
CA TYR A 35 32.29 -7.13 -17.43
C TYR A 35 32.49 -6.83 -18.91
N GLU A 36 31.39 -6.80 -19.66
CA GLU A 36 31.37 -6.54 -21.09
C GLU A 36 30.62 -5.23 -21.44
N LEU A 37 31.26 -4.39 -22.23
CA LEU A 37 30.69 -3.20 -22.87
C LEU A 37 29.94 -3.61 -24.15
N PHE A 38 28.82 -2.95 -24.41
CA PHE A 38 27.97 -3.26 -25.56
C PHE A 38 27.54 -2.01 -26.33
N GLY A 39 27.24 -2.18 -27.63
CA GLY A 39 26.73 -1.10 -28.48
C GLY A 39 27.66 0.11 -28.61
N GLN A 40 27.10 1.30 -28.44
CA GLN A 40 27.83 2.59 -28.56
C GLN A 40 28.76 2.84 -27.36
N ASP A 41 28.52 2.17 -26.23
CA ASP A 41 29.35 2.32 -25.03
C ASP A 41 30.71 1.63 -25.15
N ILE A 42 30.90 0.77 -26.16
CA ILE A 42 32.19 0.14 -26.44
C ILE A 42 33.24 1.20 -26.78
N GLU A 43 32.93 2.13 -27.70
CA GLU A 43 33.88 3.14 -28.14
C GLU A 43 34.20 4.15 -27.03
N VAL A 44 33.17 4.55 -26.27
CA VAL A 44 33.29 5.48 -25.15
C VAL A 44 34.06 4.84 -23.99
N GLY A 45 33.70 3.61 -23.62
CA GLY A 45 34.34 2.87 -22.55
C GLY A 45 35.79 2.53 -22.86
N LYS A 46 36.11 2.07 -24.08
CA LYS A 46 37.50 1.81 -24.49
C LYS A 46 38.37 3.06 -24.41
N LYS A 47 37.85 4.22 -24.78
CA LYS A 47 38.58 5.49 -24.73
C LYS A 47 38.83 5.97 -23.30
N ILE A 48 37.86 5.79 -22.40
CA ILE A 48 37.98 6.22 -21.00
C ILE A 48 38.87 5.26 -20.20
N LEU A 49 38.73 3.96 -20.43
CA LEU A 49 39.43 2.91 -19.70
C LEU A 49 40.76 2.49 -20.34
N ASN A 50 41.08 3.02 -21.53
CA ASN A 50 42.23 2.66 -22.35
C ASN A 50 42.33 1.14 -22.60
N LEU A 51 41.22 0.55 -23.06
CA LEU A 51 41.07 -0.89 -23.31
C LEU A 51 41.13 -1.24 -24.80
N ASP A 52 41.82 -2.33 -25.13
CA ASP A 52 41.84 -2.89 -26.49
C ASP A 52 40.60 -3.77 -26.77
N THR A 53 40.06 -4.41 -25.74
CA THR A 53 38.89 -5.30 -25.78
C THR A 53 37.65 -4.62 -25.20
N ASN A 54 36.47 -5.13 -25.54
CA ASN A 54 35.19 -4.68 -24.94
C ASN A 54 34.89 -5.38 -23.60
N HIS A 55 35.81 -6.21 -23.11
CA HIS A 55 35.67 -7.02 -21.90
C HIS A 55 36.85 -6.79 -20.96
N PHE A 56 36.60 -6.78 -19.65
CA PHE A 56 37.64 -6.75 -18.62
C PHE A 56 37.32 -7.65 -17.42
N ALA A 57 38.36 -8.06 -16.69
CA ALA A 57 38.24 -8.98 -15.57
C ALA A 57 37.57 -8.32 -14.34
N PRO A 58 36.85 -9.09 -13.49
CA PRO A 58 36.18 -8.56 -12.30
C PRO A 58 37.13 -7.81 -11.34
N GLU A 59 38.39 -8.25 -11.27
CA GLU A 59 39.42 -7.67 -10.41
C GLU A 59 39.73 -6.19 -10.75
N LEU A 60 39.47 -5.77 -11.99
CA LEU A 60 39.72 -4.40 -12.47
C LEU A 60 38.49 -3.49 -12.30
N MET A 61 37.39 -4.02 -11.76
CA MET A 61 36.11 -3.31 -11.70
C MET A 61 36.16 -2.06 -10.82
N GLU A 62 36.79 -2.13 -9.66
CA GLU A 62 36.87 -0.97 -8.74
C GLU A 62 37.66 0.18 -9.36
N ASP A 63 38.80 -0.11 -9.98
CA ASP A 63 39.64 0.88 -10.66
C ASP A 63 38.94 1.50 -11.87
N TYR A 64 38.21 0.68 -12.65
CA TYR A 64 37.52 1.12 -13.86
C TYR A 64 36.24 1.89 -13.54
N LEU A 65 35.53 1.51 -12.49
CA LEU A 65 34.41 2.27 -11.96
C LEU A 65 34.89 3.65 -11.51
N PHE A 66 36.03 3.74 -10.81
CA PHE A 66 36.61 5.02 -10.40
C PHE A 66 36.95 5.91 -11.61
N MET A 67 37.56 5.36 -12.66
CA MET A 67 37.88 6.12 -13.89
C MET A 67 36.63 6.58 -14.65
N LEU A 68 35.61 5.73 -14.75
CA LEU A 68 34.35 6.07 -15.41
C LEU A 68 33.57 7.15 -14.63
N VAL A 69 33.54 7.09 -13.29
CA VAL A 69 32.93 8.13 -12.46
C VAL A 69 33.70 9.44 -12.58
N LYS A 70 35.04 9.40 -12.58
CA LYS A 70 35.88 10.59 -12.78
C LYS A 70 35.67 11.24 -14.15
N SER A 71 35.27 10.45 -15.16
CA SER A 71 34.90 10.97 -16.49
C SER A 71 33.54 11.67 -16.54
N GLY A 72 32.80 11.71 -15.42
CA GLY A 72 31.49 12.37 -15.31
C GLY A 72 30.36 11.57 -15.95
N LYS A 73 30.54 10.27 -16.18
CA LYS A 73 29.54 9.38 -16.77
C LYS A 73 28.82 8.60 -15.68
N HIS A 74 27.49 8.51 -15.80
CA HIS A 74 26.68 7.62 -14.98
C HIS A 74 26.85 6.18 -15.47
N ILE A 75 26.88 5.22 -14.55
CA ILE A 75 27.22 3.82 -14.86
C ILE A 75 26.08 2.93 -14.39
N ILE A 76 25.68 1.98 -15.23
CA ILE A 76 24.67 0.96 -14.93
C ILE A 76 25.33 -0.40 -15.09
N ILE A 77 25.34 -1.21 -14.03
CA ILE A 77 25.81 -2.60 -14.07
C ILE A 77 24.58 -3.49 -14.16
N ASN A 78 24.56 -4.41 -15.12
CA ASN A 78 23.45 -5.31 -15.36
C ASN A 78 23.86 -6.78 -15.10
N ASP A 79 23.38 -7.34 -13.99
CA ASP A 79 23.78 -8.66 -13.47
C ASP A 79 22.95 -9.83 -14.03
N GLU A 80 21.95 -9.56 -14.90
CA GLU A 80 20.89 -10.53 -15.21
C GLU A 80 21.16 -11.48 -16.40
N ILE A 81 22.38 -11.50 -16.96
CA ILE A 81 22.63 -12.29 -18.18
C ILE A 81 22.88 -13.78 -17.91
N ASP A 82 23.57 -14.16 -16.84
CA ASP A 82 24.04 -15.54 -16.66
C ASP A 82 23.07 -16.47 -15.90
N VAL A 83 22.06 -15.91 -15.22
CA VAL A 83 21.06 -16.66 -14.42
C VAL A 83 20.19 -17.62 -15.27
N TYR A 84 20.36 -17.62 -16.60
CA TYR A 84 19.61 -18.47 -17.52
C TYR A 84 20.41 -19.61 -18.17
N GLU A 85 21.75 -19.55 -18.23
CA GLU A 85 22.53 -20.65 -18.84
C GLU A 85 22.47 -21.92 -17.98
N THR A 86 22.45 -21.78 -16.64
CA THR A 86 22.28 -22.88 -15.68
C THR A 86 20.91 -23.57 -15.78
N LYS A 87 19.87 -22.85 -16.22
CA LYS A 87 18.50 -23.37 -16.38
C LYS A 87 18.26 -24.05 -17.73
N LEU A 88 19.08 -23.77 -18.75
CA LEU A 88 19.00 -24.49 -20.03
C LEU A 88 19.77 -25.81 -19.99
N ASN A 89 20.94 -25.85 -19.33
CA ASN A 89 21.75 -27.07 -19.24
C ASN A 89 21.13 -28.14 -18.31
N SER A 90 20.41 -27.74 -17.25
CA SER A 90 19.72 -28.66 -16.33
C SER A 90 18.46 -29.33 -16.91
N LYS A 91 17.99 -28.92 -18.09
CA LYS A 91 16.84 -29.55 -18.77
C LYS A 91 17.22 -30.65 -19.77
N GLN A 92 18.52 -30.88 -20.03
CA GLN A 92 18.97 -31.89 -20.99
C GLN A 92 19.44 -33.21 -20.33
N GLU A 93 19.61 -33.26 -19.01
CA GLU A 93 20.04 -34.45 -18.27
C GLU A 93 18.98 -34.94 -17.28
N ALA A 94 17.87 -35.51 -17.76
CA ALA A 94 17.02 -36.37 -16.93
C ALA A 94 16.12 -37.27 -17.79
N HIS A 95 16.70 -38.33 -18.36
CA HIS A 95 15.91 -39.49 -18.81
C HIS A 95 16.64 -40.79 -18.47
N ASN A 96 16.25 -41.45 -17.37
CA ASN A 96 15.88 -42.88 -17.33
C ASN A 96 15.48 -43.38 -15.92
N PRO A 97 14.71 -44.50 -15.82
CA PRO A 97 13.76 -44.78 -14.73
C PRO A 97 14.03 -46.09 -13.95
N ILE A 98 13.68 -46.17 -12.65
CA ILE A 98 13.44 -47.42 -11.86
C ILE A 98 12.49 -47.03 -10.69
N ASP A 99 11.23 -47.48 -10.54
CA ASP A 99 10.62 -48.80 -10.29
C ASP A 99 10.57 -49.21 -8.80
N ASN A 100 9.34 -49.27 -8.23
CA ASN A 100 8.80 -50.39 -7.42
C ASN A 100 7.50 -50.05 -6.65
N THR A 101 6.48 -50.84 -7.00
CA THR A 101 5.31 -51.35 -6.26
C THR A 101 5.42 -51.46 -4.72
N ASP A 102 4.36 -51.08 -3.98
CA ASP A 102 3.33 -52.02 -3.46
C ASP A 102 2.19 -51.26 -2.74
N MET A 103 0.96 -51.76 -2.83
CA MET A 103 -0.29 -51.16 -2.33
C MET A 103 -1.11 -52.26 -1.65
N PRO A 104 -1.95 -51.97 -0.63
CA PRO A 104 -3.35 -52.38 -0.85
C PRO A 104 -4.42 -51.43 -0.26
N ARG A 105 -5.19 -50.85 -1.19
CA ARG A 105 -6.67 -50.85 -1.32
C ARG A 105 -7.59 -50.83 -0.07
N LYS A 106 -8.55 -49.90 -0.12
CA LYS A 106 -10.02 -50.15 -0.30
C LYS A 106 -10.69 -48.81 -0.71
N LYS A 107 -11.11 -48.59 -1.99
CA LYS A 107 -12.43 -48.91 -2.62
C LYS A 107 -13.62 -48.42 -1.77
N LYS A 108 -14.68 -47.78 -2.27
CA LYS A 108 -15.26 -47.40 -3.59
C LYS A 108 -16.33 -46.32 -3.22
N GLU A 109 -16.86 -45.45 -4.08
CA GLU A 109 -17.80 -45.80 -5.14
C GLU A 109 -18.15 -44.56 -5.98
N LYS A 110 -18.18 -44.74 -7.30
CA LYS A 110 -18.77 -43.84 -8.31
C LYS A 110 -20.20 -44.32 -8.56
N THR A 111 -21.13 -43.42 -8.89
CA THR A 111 -21.84 -43.19 -10.20
C THR A 111 -23.36 -43.26 -9.93
N PRO A 112 -24.30 -42.89 -10.83
CA PRO A 112 -24.30 -42.02 -12.03
C PRO A 112 -25.58 -41.12 -12.19
N GLN A 113 -25.62 -40.32 -13.27
CA GLN A 113 -26.71 -39.91 -14.23
C GLN A 113 -28.21 -40.06 -13.82
N GLU A 114 -29.22 -39.32 -14.31
CA GLU A 114 -29.62 -38.90 -15.68
C GLU A 114 -30.93 -38.05 -15.50
N GLU A 115 -31.08 -36.85 -16.07
CA GLU A 115 -31.86 -36.50 -17.29
C GLU A 115 -33.36 -36.12 -17.07
N LEU A 116 -33.90 -35.38 -18.04
CA LEU A 116 -35.31 -35.09 -18.43
C LEU A 116 -35.92 -33.72 -18.06
N VAL A 117 -36.60 -32.92 -18.91
CA VAL A 117 -36.73 -32.71 -20.39
C VAL A 117 -37.30 -31.30 -20.62
N LYS A 118 -37.04 -30.75 -21.81
CA LYS A 118 -37.73 -29.64 -22.50
C LYS A 118 -39.23 -29.89 -22.75
N THR A 119 -40.01 -28.80 -22.83
CA THR A 119 -41.18 -28.55 -23.72
C THR A 119 -41.53 -27.05 -23.58
N THR A 120 -42.03 -26.25 -24.53
CA THR A 120 -42.30 -26.28 -25.98
C THR A 120 -42.59 -24.82 -26.42
N LYS A 121 -42.52 -24.56 -27.73
CA LYS A 121 -42.66 -23.27 -28.44
C LYS A 121 -44.09 -22.73 -28.47
N SER A 122 -44.22 -21.40 -28.61
CA SER A 122 -45.28 -20.73 -29.39
C SER A 122 -44.72 -19.48 -30.10
N ALA A 123 -45.00 -19.36 -31.39
CA ALA A 123 -44.80 -18.20 -32.27
C ALA A 123 -46.16 -17.47 -32.42
N VAL A 124 -46.31 -16.20 -32.82
CA VAL A 124 -46.16 -15.56 -34.14
C VAL A 124 -46.66 -14.09 -34.05
N ASP A 125 -46.07 -13.19 -34.87
CA ASP A 125 -46.55 -11.88 -35.45
C ASP A 125 -47.06 -10.70 -34.59
N GLU A 126 -46.93 -9.41 -34.95
CA GLU A 126 -46.63 -8.73 -36.23
C GLU A 126 -46.22 -7.23 -36.00
N THR A 127 -45.36 -6.70 -36.89
CA THR A 127 -45.27 -5.32 -37.45
C THR A 127 -45.06 -4.06 -36.56
N THR A 128 -43.88 -3.41 -36.50
CA THR A 128 -43.24 -2.35 -37.38
C THR A 128 -43.31 -0.91 -36.77
N PRO A 129 -42.47 0.10 -37.17
CA PRO A 129 -41.00 0.20 -37.13
C PRO A 129 -40.44 1.63 -36.75
N LYS A 130 -39.09 1.76 -36.68
CA LYS A 130 -38.23 2.99 -36.70
C LYS A 130 -38.14 3.81 -35.38
N GLU A 131 -37.01 4.34 -34.90
CA GLU A 131 -35.74 4.72 -35.54
C GLU A 131 -34.60 4.94 -34.49
N LYS A 132 -33.38 4.47 -34.82
CA LYS A 132 -32.03 5.01 -34.49
C LYS A 132 -31.66 5.42 -33.04
N LYS A 133 -30.81 4.62 -32.39
CA LYS A 133 -29.48 5.09 -31.92
C LYS A 133 -28.52 3.90 -31.75
N SER A 134 -27.36 4.03 -32.37
CA SER A 134 -26.28 3.04 -32.47
C SER A 134 -25.70 2.68 -31.11
N GLU A 135 -25.95 1.46 -30.67
CA GLU A 135 -25.28 0.81 -29.56
C GLU A 135 -24.75 -0.53 -30.10
N SER A 136 -23.45 -0.62 -30.34
CA SER A 136 -22.79 -1.89 -30.65
C SER A 136 -22.16 -2.41 -29.37
N GLN A 137 -22.94 -3.18 -28.63
CA GLN A 137 -22.42 -4.28 -27.83
C GLN A 137 -21.82 -5.32 -28.78
N SER A 138 -20.59 -5.77 -28.51
CA SER A 138 -20.15 -7.10 -28.91
C SER A 138 -19.65 -7.83 -27.68
N ALA A 139 -20.59 -8.49 -27.01
CA ALA A 139 -20.30 -9.70 -26.27
C ALA A 139 -20.10 -10.82 -27.30
N THR A 140 -18.95 -11.48 -27.25
CA THR A 140 -18.75 -12.77 -27.92
C THR A 140 -18.05 -13.68 -26.93
N GLN A 141 -18.80 -14.64 -26.37
CA GLN A 141 -18.24 -15.87 -25.84
C GLN A 141 -17.93 -16.77 -27.03
N GLY A 142 -16.65 -17.15 -27.17
CA GLY A 142 -16.19 -18.10 -28.18
C GLY A 142 -14.67 -18.08 -28.30
N GLU A 143 -14.07 -19.25 -28.07
CA GLU A 143 -12.70 -19.63 -28.38
C GLU A 143 -11.53 -19.09 -27.52
N ALA A 144 -10.65 -20.05 -27.18
CA ALA A 144 -9.32 -19.87 -26.64
C ALA A 144 -8.44 -19.13 -27.66
N ALA A 145 -8.66 -17.83 -27.82
CA ALA A 145 -7.78 -16.94 -28.54
C ALA A 145 -6.69 -16.45 -27.58
N GLU A 146 -5.45 -16.76 -27.93
CA GLU A 146 -4.22 -16.22 -27.35
C GLU A 146 -4.36 -14.69 -27.14
N ARG A 147 -4.70 -14.29 -25.90
CA ARG A 147 -5.09 -12.91 -25.61
C ARG A 147 -3.83 -12.04 -25.65
N LYS A 148 -3.70 -11.25 -26.72
CA LYS A 148 -2.77 -10.13 -26.78
C LYS A 148 -2.81 -9.35 -25.44
N PRO A 149 -1.66 -8.94 -24.86
CA PRO A 149 -1.64 -8.16 -23.63
C PRO A 149 -2.47 -6.90 -23.86
N ARG A 150 -3.61 -6.77 -23.17
CA ARG A 150 -4.39 -5.53 -23.19
C ARG A 150 -3.52 -4.44 -22.58
N GLU A 151 -3.52 -3.27 -23.21
CA GLU A 151 -2.82 -2.11 -22.67
C GLU A 151 -3.30 -1.82 -21.24
N PRO A 152 -2.39 -1.41 -20.35
CA PRO A 152 -2.75 -1.14 -18.97
C PRO A 152 -3.77 0.00 -18.91
N GLN A 153 -4.77 -0.16 -18.05
CA GLN A 153 -5.76 0.89 -17.79
C GLN A 153 -5.12 2.08 -17.08
N MET A 154 -4.07 1.84 -16.31
CA MET A 154 -3.16 2.86 -15.78
C MET A 154 -1.81 2.23 -15.39
N VAL A 155 -0.79 3.08 -15.24
CA VAL A 155 0.51 2.72 -14.64
C VAL A 155 0.64 3.47 -13.33
N THR A 156 1.01 2.78 -12.25
CA THR A 156 1.20 3.40 -10.93
C THR A 156 2.50 4.21 -10.89
N VAL A 157 2.67 5.03 -9.85
CA VAL A 157 3.93 5.78 -9.61
C VAL A 157 5.15 4.85 -9.46
N ASN A 158 4.93 3.59 -9.09
CA ASN A 158 5.97 2.57 -8.96
C ASN A 158 6.25 1.82 -10.27
N GLY A 159 5.61 2.23 -11.39
CA GLY A 159 5.71 1.54 -12.68
C GLY A 159 4.85 0.28 -12.80
N ASP A 160 3.98 0.00 -11.81
CA ASP A 160 3.13 -1.19 -11.86
C ASP A 160 1.97 -1.01 -12.86
N LYS A 161 1.68 -2.04 -13.65
CA LYS A 161 0.62 -2.01 -14.65
C LYS A 161 -0.70 -2.44 -14.04
N VAL A 162 -1.65 -1.52 -13.90
CA VAL A 162 -3.01 -1.82 -13.49
C VAL A 162 -3.82 -2.22 -14.72
N THR A 163 -4.37 -3.42 -14.70
CA THR A 163 -5.23 -3.97 -15.73
C THR A 163 -6.52 -4.46 -15.10
N HIS A 164 -7.59 -4.60 -15.88
CA HIS A 164 -8.84 -5.25 -15.44
C HIS A 164 -9.46 -4.66 -14.15
N GLY A 165 -9.31 -3.35 -13.92
CA GLY A 165 -10.10 -2.63 -12.93
C GLY A 165 -11.56 -2.63 -13.35
N HIS A 166 -12.43 -3.23 -12.54
CA HIS A 166 -13.86 -3.27 -12.79
C HIS A 166 -14.65 -3.48 -11.50
N ALA A 167 -15.90 -3.03 -11.52
CA ALA A 167 -16.89 -3.36 -10.52
C ALA A 167 -17.69 -4.60 -10.93
N TYR A 168 -18.04 -5.46 -9.96
CA TYR A 168 -18.90 -6.62 -10.17
C TYR A 168 -19.84 -6.83 -8.99
N GLN A 169 -21.01 -7.40 -9.26
CA GLN A 169 -22.01 -7.75 -8.25
C GLN A 169 -21.64 -9.06 -7.55
N SER A 170 -21.86 -9.14 -6.25
CA SER A 170 -21.62 -10.38 -5.50
C SER A 170 -22.55 -11.50 -5.95
N LYS A 171 -22.01 -12.72 -5.98
CA LYS A 171 -22.81 -13.93 -6.25
C LYS A 171 -23.66 -14.35 -5.05
N THR A 172 -23.27 -13.94 -3.84
CA THR A 172 -23.97 -14.33 -2.60
C THR A 172 -25.00 -13.29 -2.16
N ASN A 173 -24.69 -12.01 -2.32
CA ASN A 173 -25.53 -10.88 -1.92
C ASN A 173 -25.72 -9.92 -3.10
N PRO A 174 -26.85 -9.97 -3.83
CA PRO A 174 -27.05 -9.12 -5.00
C PRO A 174 -26.94 -7.61 -4.72
N GLU A 175 -27.19 -7.17 -3.49
CA GLU A 175 -27.04 -5.76 -3.10
C GLU A 175 -25.58 -5.32 -2.96
N ASP A 176 -24.65 -6.27 -2.77
CA ASP A 176 -23.23 -5.97 -2.57
C ASP A 176 -22.50 -5.90 -3.92
N TRP A 177 -21.92 -4.73 -4.21
CA TRP A 177 -21.00 -4.55 -5.33
C TRP A 177 -19.57 -4.47 -4.83
N TYR A 178 -18.64 -5.00 -5.62
CA TYR A 178 -17.23 -5.04 -5.30
C TYR A 178 -16.39 -4.47 -6.43
N PHE A 179 -15.40 -3.66 -6.08
CA PHE A 179 -14.37 -3.19 -7.00
C PHE A 179 -13.09 -4.00 -6.81
N THR A 180 -12.50 -4.43 -7.93
CA THR A 180 -11.21 -5.10 -7.92
C THR A 180 -10.41 -4.75 -9.17
N ALA A 181 -9.09 -4.83 -9.06
CA ALA A 181 -8.16 -4.58 -10.15
C ALA A 181 -7.03 -5.60 -10.12
N LYS A 182 -6.33 -5.76 -11.25
CA LYS A 182 -5.11 -6.54 -11.33
C LYS A 182 -3.89 -5.64 -11.44
N ILE A 183 -2.91 -5.82 -10.58
CA ILE A 183 -1.63 -5.10 -10.65
C ILE A 183 -0.56 -6.11 -11.06
N ASN A 184 0.15 -5.85 -12.16
CA ASN A 184 1.17 -6.76 -12.72
C ASN A 184 0.66 -8.19 -12.94
N GLY A 185 -0.65 -8.33 -13.25
CA GLY A 185 -1.31 -9.63 -13.45
C GLY A 185 -1.88 -10.27 -12.17
N GLU A 186 -1.50 -9.79 -10.98
CA GLU A 186 -2.00 -10.28 -9.70
C GLU A 186 -3.33 -9.60 -9.32
N GLN A 187 -4.33 -10.39 -8.95
CA GLN A 187 -5.66 -9.90 -8.57
C GLN A 187 -5.66 -9.34 -7.15
N LEU A 188 -6.06 -8.08 -6.98
CA LEU A 188 -6.24 -7.48 -5.67
C LEU A 188 -7.47 -8.03 -4.95
N LYS A 189 -7.41 -8.06 -3.61
CA LYS A 189 -8.56 -8.47 -2.78
C LYS A 189 -9.74 -7.51 -3.02
N PRO A 190 -10.90 -8.00 -3.48
CA PRO A 190 -12.06 -7.16 -3.80
C PRO A 190 -12.49 -6.28 -2.61
N GLN A 191 -12.87 -5.04 -2.89
CA GLN A 191 -13.40 -4.08 -1.92
C GLN A 191 -14.86 -3.82 -2.16
N LYS A 192 -15.67 -3.85 -1.10
CA LYS A 192 -17.09 -3.49 -1.20
C LYS A 192 -17.20 -2.02 -1.58
N MET A 193 -17.99 -1.74 -2.60
CA MET A 193 -18.23 -0.40 -3.10
C MET A 193 -19.27 0.34 -2.27
N ASP A 194 -19.10 1.64 -2.15
CA ASP A 194 -20.13 2.56 -1.69
C ASP A 194 -21.25 2.67 -2.74
N PRO A 195 -22.54 2.74 -2.34
CA PRO A 195 -23.65 2.92 -3.27
C PRO A 195 -23.51 4.17 -4.16
N ALA A 196 -22.98 5.28 -3.65
CA ALA A 196 -22.78 6.50 -4.42
C ALA A 196 -21.73 6.30 -5.53
N ASP A 197 -20.65 5.58 -5.22
CA ASP A 197 -19.59 5.27 -6.18
C ASP A 197 -20.06 4.31 -7.26
N LEU A 198 -20.96 3.40 -6.91
CA LEU A 198 -21.56 2.50 -7.89
C LEU A 198 -22.42 3.25 -8.90
N VAL A 199 -23.21 4.23 -8.44
CA VAL A 199 -24.01 5.09 -9.32
C VAL A 199 -23.08 5.88 -10.23
N ALA A 200 -22.09 6.58 -9.67
CA ALA A 200 -21.12 7.35 -10.44
C ALA A 200 -20.32 6.49 -11.43
N TYR A 201 -19.98 5.24 -11.07
CA TYR A 201 -19.32 4.30 -11.97
C TYR A 201 -20.24 3.84 -13.12
N LYS A 202 -21.53 3.59 -12.85
CA LYS A 202 -22.53 3.25 -13.87
C LYS A 202 -22.79 4.42 -14.83
N GLU A 203 -22.80 5.63 -14.30
CA GLU A 203 -22.94 6.88 -15.07
C GLU A 203 -21.65 7.30 -15.78
N LYS A 204 -20.56 6.54 -15.59
CA LYS A 204 -19.21 6.79 -16.14
C LYS A 204 -18.59 8.12 -15.70
N GLU A 205 -19.11 8.70 -14.61
CA GLU A 205 -18.51 9.86 -13.95
C GLU A 205 -17.26 9.47 -13.15
N LEU A 206 -17.25 8.25 -12.62
CA LEU A 206 -16.13 7.70 -11.87
C LEU A 206 -15.32 6.71 -12.73
N THR A 207 -14.03 7.00 -12.88
CA THR A 207 -13.09 6.22 -13.70
C THR A 207 -12.33 5.18 -12.87
N VAL A 208 -11.70 4.21 -13.53
CA VAL A 208 -10.88 3.18 -12.85
C VAL A 208 -9.74 3.80 -12.02
N PRO A 209 -8.99 4.82 -12.48
CA PRO A 209 -7.99 5.48 -11.65
C PRO A 209 -8.56 6.06 -10.35
N GLN A 210 -9.71 6.73 -10.40
CA GLN A 210 -10.36 7.28 -9.21
C GLN A 210 -10.86 6.19 -8.26
N LEU A 211 -11.36 5.07 -8.79
CA LEU A 211 -11.69 3.89 -7.99
C LEU A 211 -10.45 3.25 -7.35
N MET A 212 -9.32 3.21 -8.06
CA MET A 212 -8.05 2.75 -7.49
C MET A 212 -7.60 3.65 -6.35
N GLU A 213 -7.69 4.98 -6.50
CA GLU A 213 -7.37 5.94 -5.43
C GLU A 213 -8.25 5.75 -4.21
N ARG A 214 -9.54 5.46 -4.40
CA ARG A 214 -10.49 5.33 -3.29
C ARG A 214 -10.42 3.98 -2.57
N TYR A 215 -10.28 2.89 -3.30
CA TYR A 215 -10.35 1.53 -2.73
C TYR A 215 -8.99 0.87 -2.50
N TYR A 216 -7.94 1.33 -3.19
CA TYR A 216 -6.57 0.83 -3.07
C TYR A 216 -5.53 1.97 -3.03
N PRO A 217 -5.68 2.97 -2.14
CA PRO A 217 -4.83 4.17 -2.13
C PRO A 217 -3.34 3.84 -2.00
N THR A 218 -2.98 2.89 -1.13
CA THR A 218 -1.59 2.49 -0.87
C THR A 218 -0.93 1.84 -2.08
N LYS A 219 -1.69 1.23 -3.00
CA LYS A 219 -1.14 0.64 -4.23
C LYS A 219 -0.67 1.70 -5.23
N LEU A 220 -1.10 2.95 -5.05
CA LEU A 220 -0.71 4.09 -5.89
C LEU A 220 0.34 4.98 -5.23
N MET A 221 0.70 4.73 -3.97
CA MET A 221 1.72 5.50 -3.24
C MET A 221 3.13 5.01 -3.60
N PRO A 222 4.14 5.90 -3.56
CA PRO A 222 5.52 5.52 -3.80
C PRO A 222 5.99 4.53 -2.72
N ARG A 223 6.62 3.44 -3.15
CA ARG A 223 7.23 2.49 -2.21
C ARG A 223 8.44 3.13 -1.56
N VAL A 224 8.55 2.89 -0.26
CA VAL A 224 9.73 3.26 0.52
C VAL A 224 10.89 2.34 0.07
N PRO A 225 12.10 2.89 -0.13
CA PRO A 225 13.27 2.08 -0.46
C PRO A 225 13.54 1.01 0.58
N ASP A 226 14.00 -0.17 0.15
CA ASP A 226 14.29 -1.30 1.06
C ASP A 226 15.33 -0.94 2.13
N VAL A 227 16.25 -0.02 1.82
CA VAL A 227 17.25 0.51 2.77
C VAL A 227 16.57 1.17 3.99
N ALA A 228 15.42 1.81 3.83
CA ALA A 228 14.72 2.44 4.95
C ALA A 228 14.10 1.43 5.94
N TYR A 229 13.98 0.15 5.54
CA TYR A 229 13.62 -0.94 6.45
C TYR A 229 14.84 -1.53 7.18
N GLN A 230 16.05 -1.23 6.71
CA GLN A 230 17.31 -1.69 7.29
C GLN A 230 17.99 -0.64 8.19
N VAL A 231 17.81 0.64 7.89
CA VAL A 231 18.31 1.73 8.75
C VAL A 231 17.59 1.69 10.09
N ALA A 232 18.33 1.93 11.18
CA ALA A 232 17.76 2.02 12.52
C ALA A 232 16.60 3.02 12.53
N ASN A 233 15.40 2.52 12.80
CA ASN A 233 14.19 3.33 12.91
C ASN A 233 14.27 4.10 14.23
N VAL A 234 14.92 5.25 14.19
CA VAL A 234 15.09 6.15 15.32
C VAL A 234 13.98 7.20 15.27
N LEU A 235 13.28 7.40 16.40
CA LEU A 235 12.24 8.41 16.54
C LEU A 235 12.66 9.50 17.53
N PRO A 236 12.35 10.78 17.27
CA PRO A 236 12.59 11.85 18.23
C PRO A 236 11.60 11.73 19.40
N GLY A 237 12.10 11.32 20.57
CA GLY A 237 11.31 11.16 21.79
C GLY A 237 11.53 12.29 22.81
N PRO A 238 10.78 12.27 23.92
CA PRO A 238 10.82 13.31 24.96
C PRO A 238 12.19 13.48 25.65
N GLY A 239 13.03 12.45 25.64
CA GLY A 239 14.37 12.46 26.24
C GLY A 239 15.50 12.33 25.22
N GLY A 240 15.21 12.55 23.93
CA GLY A 240 16.11 12.29 22.82
C GLY A 240 15.65 11.14 21.94
N ASN A 241 16.57 10.62 21.14
CA ASN A 241 16.30 9.60 20.14
C ASN A 241 15.89 8.26 20.77
N LEU A 242 14.73 7.74 20.38
CA LEU A 242 14.23 6.42 20.72
C LEU A 242 14.57 5.45 19.61
N THR A 243 15.17 4.31 19.96
CA THR A 243 15.49 3.25 18.99
C THR A 243 14.38 2.22 18.97
N ILE A 244 13.84 1.90 17.79
CA ILE A 244 12.90 0.80 17.62
C ILE A 244 13.71 -0.48 17.41
N ASP A 245 13.75 -1.32 18.44
CA ASP A 245 14.52 -2.58 18.44
C ASP A 245 13.83 -3.67 17.61
N LYS A 246 12.49 -3.68 17.60
CA LYS A 246 11.71 -4.68 16.90
C LYS A 246 10.35 -4.13 16.51
N PHE A 247 9.93 -4.40 15.27
CA PHE A 247 8.58 -4.14 14.80
C PHE A 247 8.08 -5.37 14.03
N ASN A 248 6.90 -5.88 14.38
CA ASN A 248 6.30 -7.05 13.74
C ASN A 248 4.78 -6.91 13.62
N VAL A 249 4.23 -7.58 12.62
CA VAL A 249 2.78 -7.73 12.45
C VAL A 249 2.40 -9.18 12.73
N TYR A 250 1.40 -9.40 13.58
CA TYR A 250 0.92 -10.73 13.91
C TYR A 250 -0.61 -10.76 14.02
N LYS A 251 -1.21 -11.94 13.99
CA LYS A 251 -2.65 -12.12 14.19
C LYS A 251 -2.90 -12.55 15.64
N GLU A 252 -3.85 -11.93 16.32
CA GLU A 252 -4.24 -12.33 17.68
C GLU A 252 -4.85 -13.73 17.65
N THR A 253 -4.28 -14.65 18.43
CA THR A 253 -4.69 -16.06 18.49
C THR A 253 -5.39 -16.40 19.79
N ASP A 254 -5.39 -15.50 20.77
CA ASP A 254 -6.06 -15.70 22.04
C ASP A 254 -7.57 -15.44 21.89
N GLU A 255 -8.36 -16.52 21.90
CA GLU A 255 -9.82 -16.51 21.76
C GLU A 255 -10.55 -15.75 22.87
N THR A 256 -9.89 -15.58 24.02
CA THR A 256 -10.50 -14.87 25.16
C THR A 256 -10.51 -13.36 24.96
N ARG A 257 -9.76 -12.84 23.97
CA ARG A 257 -9.68 -11.41 23.72
C ARG A 257 -10.74 -10.93 22.74
N ALA A 258 -11.22 -9.71 22.99
CA ALA A 258 -12.13 -9.00 22.10
C ALA A 258 -11.54 -8.71 20.70
N ASP A 259 -10.21 -8.77 20.57
CA ASP A 259 -9.48 -8.60 19.31
C ASP A 259 -8.99 -9.92 18.70
N TYR A 260 -9.53 -11.07 19.14
CA TYR A 260 -9.26 -12.37 18.52
C TYR A 260 -9.40 -12.32 16.99
N GLY A 261 -8.42 -12.90 16.31
CA GLY A 261 -8.37 -12.99 14.87
C GLY A 261 -8.04 -11.67 14.13
N LYS A 262 -7.86 -10.56 14.84
CA LYS A 262 -7.43 -9.28 14.26
C LYS A 262 -5.91 -9.24 14.12
N TYR A 263 -5.42 -8.52 13.11
CA TYR A 263 -3.99 -8.23 12.98
C TYR A 263 -3.59 -7.11 13.94
N LYS A 264 -2.40 -7.26 14.53
CA LYS A 264 -1.84 -6.37 15.54
C LYS A 264 -0.42 -6.00 15.16
N PHE A 265 -0.07 -4.77 15.47
CA PHE A 265 1.30 -4.31 15.45
C PHE A 265 1.93 -4.57 16.81
N TYR A 266 3.13 -5.12 16.80
CA TYR A 266 4.02 -5.23 17.94
C TYR A 266 5.20 -4.31 17.71
N ALA A 267 5.55 -3.52 18.74
CA ALA A 267 6.77 -2.74 18.74
C ALA A 267 7.53 -2.94 20.06
N GLN A 268 8.85 -2.95 19.96
CA GLN A 268 9.77 -2.84 21.07
C GLN A 268 10.62 -1.59 20.88
N VAL A 269 10.58 -0.70 21.87
CA VAL A 269 11.31 0.57 21.88
C VAL A 269 12.04 0.68 23.22
N GLY A 270 13.32 0.32 23.23
CA GLY A 270 14.08 0.08 24.45
C GLY A 270 13.41 -1.00 25.31
N ASP A 271 13.11 -0.65 26.56
CA ASP A 271 12.45 -1.56 27.51
C ASP A 271 10.92 -1.66 27.32
N LYS A 272 10.33 -0.74 26.54
CA LYS A 272 8.88 -0.73 26.32
C LYS A 272 8.50 -1.75 25.24
N LYS A 273 7.64 -2.70 25.60
CA LYS A 273 6.98 -3.63 24.67
C LYS A 273 5.50 -3.30 24.59
N MET A 274 5.00 -3.13 23.38
CA MET A 274 3.66 -2.65 23.16
C MET A 274 3.01 -3.33 21.96
N SER A 275 1.69 -3.49 22.04
CA SER A 275 0.89 -4.03 20.96
C SER A 275 -0.43 -3.29 20.85
N THR A 276 -0.93 -3.14 19.62
CA THR A 276 -2.22 -2.54 19.32
C THR A 276 -2.84 -3.18 18.08
N THR A 277 -4.17 -3.11 17.97
CA THR A 277 -4.88 -3.56 16.76
C THR A 277 -4.50 -2.66 15.59
N ALA A 278 -4.07 -3.26 14.49
CA ALA A 278 -3.67 -2.51 13.31
C ALA A 278 -4.91 -2.13 12.49
N SER A 279 -4.98 -0.85 12.10
CA SER A 279 -5.99 -0.39 11.16
C SER A 279 -5.79 -1.08 9.80
N ARG A 280 -6.85 -1.12 8.99
CA ARG A 280 -6.76 -1.66 7.63
C ARG A 280 -5.78 -0.85 6.76
N GLU A 281 -5.81 0.47 6.89
CA GLU A 281 -4.94 1.39 6.16
C GLU A 281 -3.48 1.17 6.54
N ASP A 282 -3.22 0.95 7.82
CA ASP A 282 -1.90 0.67 8.37
C ASP A 282 -1.35 -0.68 7.90
N LEU A 283 -2.19 -1.72 7.88
CA LEU A 283 -1.82 -3.02 7.35
C LEU A 283 -1.48 -2.93 5.86
N ASN A 284 -2.32 -2.26 5.08
CA ASN A 284 -2.04 -2.01 3.68
C ASN A 284 -0.73 -1.25 3.51
N ALA A 285 -0.50 -0.20 4.30
CA ALA A 285 0.73 0.59 4.23
C ALA A 285 1.98 -0.23 4.55
N TYR A 286 1.89 -1.14 5.52
CA TYR A 286 2.95 -2.09 5.86
C TYR A 286 3.22 -3.09 4.73
N PHE A 287 2.19 -3.79 4.24
CA PHE A 287 2.36 -4.84 3.23
C PHE A 287 2.75 -4.29 1.86
N ASP A 288 2.29 -3.06 1.53
CA ASP A 288 2.63 -2.39 0.28
C ASP A 288 3.98 -1.66 0.33
N ARG A 289 4.62 -1.67 1.50
CA ARG A 289 5.89 -0.98 1.78
C ARG A 289 5.85 0.52 1.46
N VAL A 290 4.75 1.19 1.79
CA VAL A 290 4.58 2.64 1.59
C VAL A 290 4.74 3.44 2.88
N ALA A 291 5.02 2.75 3.99
CA ALA A 291 5.38 3.36 5.27
C ALA A 291 6.50 2.55 5.95
N THR A 292 7.47 3.25 6.52
CA THR A 292 8.55 2.64 7.32
C THR A 292 8.01 2.08 8.64
N PRO A 293 8.71 1.12 9.27
CA PRO A 293 8.39 0.69 10.62
C PRO A 293 8.41 1.86 11.61
N GLY A 294 9.33 2.81 11.45
CA GLY A 294 9.38 4.04 12.25
C GLY A 294 8.09 4.84 12.18
N GLN A 295 7.61 5.15 10.97
CA GLN A 295 6.36 5.88 10.77
C GLN A 295 5.15 5.13 11.31
N LEU A 296 5.09 3.81 11.13
CA LEU A 296 4.01 3.00 11.68
C LEU A 296 4.04 2.97 13.21
N VAL A 297 5.22 2.92 13.82
CA VAL A 297 5.35 3.01 15.28
C VAL A 297 4.92 4.38 15.77
N GLU A 298 5.41 5.45 15.17
CA GLU A 298 5.05 6.82 15.53
C GLU A 298 3.53 7.05 15.47
N ARG A 299 2.86 6.58 14.40
CA ARG A 299 1.41 6.71 14.22
C ARG A 299 0.60 5.90 15.22
N ASN A 300 0.98 4.64 15.48
CA ASN A 300 0.16 3.71 16.27
C ASN A 300 0.49 3.69 17.76
N PHE A 301 1.66 4.19 18.14
CA PHE A 301 2.20 4.11 19.49
C PHE A 301 2.70 5.45 20.03
N GLY A 302 2.52 6.53 19.27
CA GLY A 302 3.04 7.85 19.63
C GLY A 302 2.52 8.39 20.97
N ASP A 303 1.30 8.05 21.38
CA ASP A 303 0.76 8.37 22.70
C ASP A 303 1.54 7.69 23.83
N ARG A 304 1.69 6.36 23.75
CA ARG A 304 2.41 5.51 24.72
C ARG A 304 3.92 5.73 24.73
N LEU A 305 4.47 6.26 23.63
CA LEU A 305 5.85 6.72 23.52
C LEU A 305 6.01 8.21 23.90
N HIS A 306 4.90 8.90 24.16
CA HIS A 306 4.85 10.32 24.52
C HIS A 306 5.53 11.21 23.48
N LEU A 307 5.40 10.87 22.19
CA LEU A 307 6.01 11.62 21.09
C LEU A 307 5.30 12.94 20.90
N GLN A 308 6.07 14.00 20.69
CA GLN A 308 5.50 15.32 20.38
C GLN A 308 4.69 15.30 19.08
N SER A 309 5.18 14.59 18.07
CA SER A 309 4.51 14.43 16.77
C SER A 309 3.11 13.82 16.87
N HIS A 310 2.88 12.94 17.86
CA HIS A 310 1.54 12.42 18.11
C HIS A 310 0.55 13.51 18.51
N TYR A 311 0.99 14.55 19.22
CA TYR A 311 0.11 15.61 19.71
C TYR A 311 -0.06 16.76 18.71
N GLU A 312 0.88 16.92 17.77
CA GLU A 312 0.85 17.98 16.75
C GLU A 312 -0.33 17.87 15.76
N GLN A 313 -0.89 16.67 15.62
CA GLN A 313 -2.09 16.43 14.82
C GLN A 313 -3.38 16.99 15.47
N PHE A 314 -3.39 17.23 16.78
CA PHE A 314 -4.57 17.72 17.49
C PHE A 314 -4.54 19.23 17.58
N ARG A 315 -5.45 19.90 16.86
CA ARG A 315 -5.60 21.36 16.86
C ARG A 315 -7.03 21.72 17.20
N LEU A 316 -7.19 22.74 18.04
CA LEU A 316 -8.51 23.26 18.37
C LEU A 316 -9.12 23.95 17.15
N PRO A 317 -10.46 23.89 16.99
CA PRO A 317 -11.15 24.72 16.02
C PRO A 317 -10.86 26.21 16.22
N GLU A 318 -10.93 26.98 15.13
CA GLU A 318 -10.77 28.44 15.19
C GLU A 318 -11.82 29.09 16.09
N GLY A 319 -11.42 30.13 16.83
CA GLY A 319 -12.31 30.88 17.73
C GLY A 319 -12.42 30.32 19.16
N ILE A 320 -11.74 29.24 19.50
CA ILE A 320 -11.65 28.75 20.88
C ILE A 320 -10.52 29.47 21.63
N ASP A 321 -10.86 30.12 22.76
CA ASP A 321 -9.85 30.73 23.64
C ASP A 321 -9.10 29.64 24.44
N PRO A 322 -7.78 29.49 24.27
CA PRO A 322 -6.98 28.55 25.06
C PRO A 322 -7.07 28.77 26.58
N LYS A 323 -7.43 29.98 27.04
CA LYS A 323 -7.63 30.26 28.48
C LYS A 323 -8.87 29.57 29.05
N GLY A 324 -9.86 29.26 28.22
CA GLY A 324 -11.06 28.51 28.62
C GLY A 324 -10.79 27.03 28.89
N ILE A 325 -9.61 26.52 28.53
CA ILE A 325 -9.24 25.11 28.68
C ILE A 325 -8.71 24.84 30.08
N ARG A 326 -9.35 23.86 30.74
CA ARG A 326 -9.02 23.44 32.09
C ARG A 326 -8.77 21.94 32.13
N VAL A 327 -7.56 21.58 32.58
CA VAL A 327 -7.20 20.22 32.97
C VAL A 327 -7.10 20.19 34.49
N ALA A 328 -7.94 19.40 35.15
CA ALA A 328 -7.99 19.35 36.61
C ALA A 328 -8.35 17.94 37.09
N LYS A 329 -7.83 17.57 38.26
CA LYS A 329 -8.23 16.36 38.96
C LYS A 329 -9.65 16.52 39.49
N ASP A 330 -10.54 15.61 39.10
CA ASP A 330 -11.89 15.58 39.62
C ASP A 330 -11.88 15.14 41.09
N LYS A 331 -12.75 15.76 41.90
CA LYS A 331 -12.78 15.52 43.35
C LYS A 331 -13.51 14.23 43.70
N GLU A 332 -14.38 13.74 42.81
CA GLU A 332 -15.22 12.56 43.06
C GLU A 332 -14.45 11.26 42.82
N ASP A 333 -13.73 11.17 41.70
CA ASP A 333 -13.03 9.95 41.28
C ASP A 333 -11.50 10.08 41.29
N GLY A 334 -10.96 11.28 41.55
CA GLY A 334 -9.53 11.52 41.56
C GLY A 334 -8.86 11.40 40.19
N LYS A 335 -9.62 11.40 39.09
CA LYS A 335 -9.07 11.27 37.74
C LYS A 335 -8.83 12.64 37.12
N TRP A 336 -7.79 12.76 36.31
CA TRP A 336 -7.54 14.00 35.56
C TRP A 336 -8.56 14.12 34.44
N LYS A 337 -9.25 15.26 34.37
CA LYS A 337 -10.23 15.54 33.33
C LYS A 337 -9.94 16.86 32.61
N VAL A 338 -10.20 16.89 31.31
CA VAL A 338 -10.17 18.11 30.48
C VAL A 338 -11.57 18.60 30.20
N SER A 339 -11.73 19.92 30.13
CA SER A 339 -12.95 20.60 29.71
C SER A 339 -12.60 21.96 29.14
N ALA A 340 -13.42 22.49 28.24
CA ALA A 340 -13.27 23.80 27.65
C ALA A 340 -14.51 24.65 27.92
N ASP A 341 -14.30 25.89 28.36
CA ASP A 341 -15.32 26.93 28.37
C ASP A 341 -15.32 27.63 27.01
N LEU A 342 -16.47 27.61 26.31
CA LEU A 342 -16.62 28.17 24.97
C LEU A 342 -17.16 29.61 25.00
N GLY A 343 -17.30 30.19 26.19
CA GLY A 343 -17.75 31.56 26.37
C GLY A 343 -19.28 31.74 26.31
N ASP A 344 -19.69 33.01 26.36
CA ASP A 344 -21.09 33.41 26.49
C ASP A 344 -21.94 32.90 25.32
N GLY A 345 -23.03 32.19 25.65
CA GLY A 345 -23.99 31.64 24.68
C GLY A 345 -23.70 30.21 24.21
N ARG A 346 -22.51 29.64 24.48
CA ARG A 346 -22.17 28.23 24.12
C ARG A 346 -21.88 27.33 25.33
N GLY A 347 -21.51 27.95 26.46
CA GLY A 347 -21.29 27.27 27.73
C GLY A 347 -20.06 26.35 27.71
N ARG A 348 -20.00 25.45 28.69
CA ARG A 348 -18.84 24.56 28.90
C ARG A 348 -19.07 23.18 28.27
N THR A 349 -17.99 22.53 27.85
CA THR A 349 -18.01 21.13 27.44
C THR A 349 -18.19 20.18 28.63
N SER A 350 -18.53 18.94 28.35
CA SER A 350 -18.38 17.84 29.29
C SER A 350 -16.93 17.69 29.78
N ARG A 351 -16.76 17.05 30.93
CA ARG A 351 -15.44 16.72 31.48
C ARG A 351 -15.02 15.35 30.98
N GLN A 352 -13.99 15.29 30.16
CA GLN A 352 -13.45 14.04 29.60
C GLN A 352 -12.24 13.57 30.39
N GLU A 353 -12.20 12.29 30.75
CA GLU A 353 -11.09 11.67 31.48
C GLU A 353 -9.85 11.52 30.58
N LEU A 354 -8.68 11.92 31.10
CA LEU A 354 -7.40 11.74 30.43
C LEU A 354 -6.89 10.30 30.63
N SER A 355 -6.33 9.75 29.57
CA SER A 355 -5.53 8.53 29.67
C SER A 355 -4.27 8.78 30.52
N PHE A 356 -3.69 7.70 31.04
CA PHE A 356 -2.40 7.78 31.74
C PHE A 356 -1.32 8.39 30.85
N ASP A 357 -1.21 7.93 29.60
CA ASP A 357 -0.18 8.36 28.66
C ASP A 357 -0.31 9.85 28.33
N ASP A 358 -1.54 10.36 28.15
CA ASP A 358 -1.78 11.78 27.90
C ASP A 358 -1.49 12.65 29.12
N GLY A 359 -1.83 12.17 30.31
CA GLY A 359 -1.44 12.82 31.56
C GLY A 359 0.08 12.87 31.74
N TYR A 360 0.78 11.78 31.41
CA TYR A 360 2.24 11.73 31.46
C TYR A 360 2.86 12.69 30.43
N SER A 361 2.32 12.72 29.21
CA SER A 361 2.76 13.61 28.14
C SER A 361 2.60 15.10 28.50
N LEU A 362 1.49 15.45 29.17
CA LEU A 362 1.18 16.81 29.59
C LEU A 362 2.02 17.26 30.80
N PHE A 363 2.12 16.41 31.83
CA PHE A 363 2.68 16.84 33.13
C PHE A 363 4.16 16.49 33.31
N LYS A 364 4.67 15.42 32.68
CA LYS A 364 6.03 14.91 32.91
C LYS A 364 6.95 15.24 31.74
N THR A 365 6.64 14.75 30.55
CA THR A 365 7.52 14.96 29.37
C THR A 365 7.30 16.31 28.71
N LYS A 366 6.14 16.94 28.93
CA LYS A 366 5.74 18.21 28.29
C LYS A 366 5.77 18.15 26.76
N THR A 367 5.51 16.96 26.20
CA THR A 367 5.36 16.75 24.75
C THR A 367 3.94 17.04 24.26
N ALA A 368 2.98 17.16 25.18
CA ALA A 368 1.62 17.61 24.91
C ALA A 368 1.33 18.94 25.61
N THR A 369 0.56 19.80 24.94
CA THR A 369 -0.03 21.02 25.51
C THR A 369 -1.48 20.77 25.95
N ARG A 370 -2.01 21.61 26.84
CA ARG A 370 -3.41 21.51 27.27
C ARG A 370 -4.37 21.70 26.09
N GLU A 371 -3.98 22.51 25.12
CA GLU A 371 -4.72 22.80 23.89
C GLU A 371 -4.82 21.55 23.01
N GLN A 372 -3.71 20.83 22.83
CA GLN A 372 -3.68 19.56 22.09
C GLN A 372 -4.48 18.47 22.81
N ILE A 373 -4.39 18.39 24.15
CA ILE A 373 -5.21 17.46 24.93
C ILE A 373 -6.70 17.81 24.77
N ALA A 374 -7.08 19.08 24.88
CA ALA A 374 -8.47 19.48 24.67
C ALA A 374 -8.94 19.16 23.24
N ALA A 375 -8.12 19.39 22.22
CA ALA A 375 -8.45 19.03 20.84
C ALA A 375 -8.62 17.52 20.67
N LYS A 376 -7.77 16.68 21.27
CA LYS A 376 -7.91 15.22 21.21
C LYS A 376 -9.25 14.72 21.76
N TYR A 377 -9.72 15.30 22.87
CA TYR A 377 -10.88 14.79 23.61
C TYR A 377 -12.20 15.53 23.35
N LEU A 378 -12.15 16.81 22.99
CA LEU A 378 -13.33 17.68 22.97
C LEU A 378 -13.72 18.14 21.58
N THR A 379 -12.96 17.83 20.52
CA THR A 379 -13.20 18.38 19.16
C THR A 379 -14.62 18.13 18.65
N GLU A 380 -15.18 16.94 18.84
CA GLU A 380 -16.55 16.63 18.41
C GLU A 380 -17.60 17.46 19.16
N GLU A 381 -17.49 17.52 20.49
CA GLU A 381 -18.41 18.29 21.32
C GLU A 381 -18.30 19.79 21.07
N ILE A 382 -17.06 20.30 20.92
CA ILE A 382 -16.79 21.68 20.56
C ILE A 382 -17.44 21.98 19.22
N SER A 383 -17.17 21.20 18.17
CA SER A 383 -17.73 21.41 16.83
C SER A 383 -19.25 21.41 16.85
N THR A 384 -19.86 20.50 17.61
CA THR A 384 -21.32 20.44 17.79
C THR A 384 -21.87 21.69 18.46
N LYS A 385 -21.25 22.15 19.56
CA LYS A 385 -21.65 23.38 20.26
C LYS A 385 -21.36 24.65 19.44
N LEU A 386 -20.35 24.64 18.57
CA LEU A 386 -20.03 25.77 17.70
C LEU A 386 -21.03 25.89 16.53
N ALA A 387 -21.55 24.76 16.05
CA ALA A 387 -22.56 24.70 14.99
C ALA A 387 -23.99 24.99 15.51
N ALA A 388 -24.23 24.81 16.81
CA ALA A 388 -25.50 25.14 17.43
C ALA A 388 -25.78 26.65 17.40
N PRO A 389 -27.05 27.08 17.20
CA PRO A 389 -27.42 28.48 17.28
C PRO A 389 -27.08 29.01 18.69
N LEU A 390 -26.52 30.22 18.75
CA LEU A 390 -26.21 30.89 20.02
C LEU A 390 -27.49 31.01 20.84
N SER A 391 -27.43 30.56 22.09
CA SER A 391 -28.53 30.75 23.04
C SER A 391 -28.70 32.26 23.29
N MET A 392 -29.72 32.86 22.66
CA MET A 392 -30.21 34.20 23.02
C MET A 392 -31.11 34.09 24.25
N GLU A 393 -30.55 33.79 25.41
CA GLU A 393 -31.27 33.93 26.68
C GLU A 393 -30.40 34.65 27.71
N LYS A 394 -30.50 35.98 27.73
CA LYS A 394 -30.56 36.83 28.93
C LYS A 394 -30.60 38.33 28.55
N SER A 395 -31.75 38.77 28.05
CA SER A 395 -32.10 40.20 28.08
C SER A 395 -33.61 40.42 27.97
N ALA A 396 -34.38 39.69 28.78
CA ALA A 396 -35.83 39.93 28.95
C ALA A 396 -36.25 39.73 30.41
N SER A 397 -35.45 40.23 31.36
CA SER A 397 -35.84 40.29 32.78
C SER A 397 -35.20 41.48 33.47
N MET A 398 -35.53 42.68 32.98
CA MET A 398 -35.46 43.91 33.78
C MET A 398 -36.39 44.95 33.15
N LYS A 399 -37.27 45.54 33.98
CA LYS A 399 -38.39 46.47 33.71
C LYS A 399 -39.72 45.72 33.44
N MET A 400 -40.80 45.92 34.18
CA MET A 400 -41.18 46.85 35.26
C MET A 400 -42.17 46.15 36.20
#